data_AF-A0A8T4EGA4-F1
#
_entry.id   AF-A0A8T4EGA4-F1
#
_cell.length_a   1.000
_cell.length_b   1.000
_cell.length_c   1.000
_cell.angle_alpha   90.00
_cell.angle_beta   90.00
_cell.angle_gamma   90.00
#
_symmetry.space_group_name_H-M   'P 1'
#
loop_
_entity.id
_entity.type
_entity.pdbx_description
1 polymer ?
#
loop_
_entity_poly.entity_id
_entity_poly.type
_entity_poly.pdbx_seq_one_letter_code
_entity_poly.pdbx_strand_id
1 'polypeptide(L)'
;MSYLTWREYTRSGPVCLGALMVIAGAVLALLPGYDPAYDFVPGYTVYIGAIVAVVGLLFIIMGFLFTKKKRDSVLRPVDTKLDDTPPPPPPPD
;
A
#
# COMPACT_ATOMS: atom_id res chain seq x y z
N MET A 1 17.86 -11.85 4.25
CA MET A 1 17.20 -11.49 2.97
C MET A 1 15.67 -11.54 3.02
N SER A 2 15.04 -12.48 3.76
CA SER A 2 13.57 -12.60 3.86
C SER A 2 12.83 -11.42 4.52
N TYR A 3 13.52 -10.66 5.37
CA TYR A 3 12.90 -9.51 6.07
C TYR A 3 12.72 -8.27 5.18
N LEU A 4 13.53 -8.14 4.12
CA LEU A 4 13.42 -7.04 3.14
C LEU A 4 12.22 -7.27 2.23
N THR A 5 12.08 -8.47 1.66
CA THR A 5 10.96 -8.84 0.77
C THR A 5 9.60 -8.73 1.46
N TRP A 6 9.51 -9.09 2.75
CA TRP A 6 8.26 -8.97 3.51
C TRP A 6 7.85 -7.52 3.76
N ARG A 7 8.82 -6.61 3.95
CA ARG A 7 8.60 -5.17 4.11
C ARG A 7 8.19 -4.49 2.81
N GLU A 8 8.76 -4.89 1.67
CA GLU A 8 8.31 -4.47 0.33
C GLU A 8 6.87 -4.92 0.05
N TYR A 9 6.55 -6.20 0.34
CA TYR A 9 5.24 -6.77 0.05
C TYR A 9 4.11 -6.11 0.87
N THR A 10 4.34 -5.82 2.15
CA THR A 10 3.38 -5.08 2.98
C THR A 10 3.33 -3.58 2.69
N ARG A 11 4.34 -3.01 2.01
CA ARG A 11 4.28 -1.61 1.54
C ARG A 11 3.38 -1.44 0.33
N SER A 12 3.49 -2.36 -0.63
CA SER A 12 2.83 -2.23 -1.94
C SER A 12 1.46 -2.92 -1.99
N GLY A 13 1.20 -3.90 -1.12
CA GLY A 13 -0.05 -4.67 -1.07
C GLY A 13 -1.33 -3.83 -0.99
N PRO A 14 -1.52 -2.96 0.03
CA PRO A 14 -2.75 -2.20 0.17
C PRO A 14 -2.95 -1.15 -0.93
N VAL A 15 -1.86 -0.62 -1.50
CA VAL A 15 -1.93 0.32 -2.63
C VAL A 15 -2.33 -0.40 -3.91
N CYS A 16 -1.75 -1.56 -4.20
CA CYS A 16 -2.13 -2.38 -5.37
C CYS A 16 -3.58 -2.88 -5.27
N LEU A 17 -4.01 -3.34 -4.09
CA LEU A 17 -5.40 -3.76 -3.88
C LEU A 17 -6.36 -2.59 -4.09
N GLY A 18 -6.04 -1.42 -3.51
CA GLY A 18 -6.81 -0.19 -3.75
C GLY A 18 -6.88 0.19 -5.23
N ALA A 19 -5.76 0.11 -5.97
CA ALA A 19 -5.72 0.39 -7.39
C ALA A 19 -6.60 -0.55 -8.22
N LEU A 20 -6.56 -1.86 -7.95
CA LEU A 20 -7.43 -2.84 -8.60
C LEU A 20 -8.91 -2.55 -8.32
N MET A 21 -9.23 -2.16 -7.08
CA MET A 21 -10.59 -1.84 -6.66
C MET A 21 -11.12 -0.56 -7.34
N VAL A 22 -10.26 0.46 -7.53
CA VAL A 22 -10.60 1.67 -8.30
C VAL A 22 -10.88 1.33 -9.76
N ILE A 23 -10.03 0.52 -10.39
CA ILE A 23 -10.20 0.11 -11.79
C ILE A 23 -11.52 -0.67 -11.95
N ALA A 24 -11.79 -1.64 -11.08
CA ALA A 24 -13.02 -2.42 -11.11
C ALA A 24 -14.27 -1.54 -10.91
N GLY A 25 -14.23 -0.60 -9.95
CA GLY A 25 -15.31 0.34 -9.72
C GLY A 25 -15.56 1.27 -10.92
N ALA A 26 -14.49 1.75 -11.56
CA ALA A 26 -14.60 2.60 -12.76
C ALA A 26 -15.21 1.84 -13.95
N VAL A 27 -14.79 0.58 -14.17
CA VAL A 27 -15.38 -0.27 -15.20
C VAL A 27 -16.87 -0.48 -14.96
N LEU A 28 -17.27 -0.83 -13.72
CA LEU A 28 -18.67 -1.00 -13.35
C LEU A 28 -19.50 0.28 -13.49
N ALA A 29 -18.91 1.45 -13.21
CA ALA A 29 -19.62 2.72 -13.32
C ALA A 29 -19.84 3.16 -14.78
N LEU A 30 -18.91 2.82 -15.68
CA LEU A 30 -18.93 3.26 -17.08
C LEU A 30 -19.68 2.28 -18.01
N LEU A 31 -19.73 0.99 -17.65
CA LEU A 31 -20.40 -0.08 -18.41
C LEU A 31 -21.88 0.23 -18.76
N PRO A 32 -22.73 0.69 -17.82
CA PRO A 32 -24.13 1.02 -18.12
C PRO A 32 -24.29 2.21 -19.08
N GLY A 33 -23.27 3.08 -19.18
CA GLY A 33 -23.25 4.20 -20.12
C GLY A 33 -22.94 3.78 -21.56
N TYR A 34 -22.34 2.60 -21.75
CA TYR A 34 -22.04 2.04 -23.07
C TYR A 34 -23.19 1.17 -23.59
N ASP A 35 -23.76 0.32 -22.73
CA ASP A 35 -24.93 -0.50 -23.07
C ASP A 35 -25.80 -0.70 -21.81
N PRO A 36 -27.10 -0.34 -21.87
CA PRO A 36 -28.01 -0.51 -20.74
C PRO A 36 -28.21 -1.97 -20.33
N ALA A 37 -27.83 -2.95 -21.16
CA ALA A 37 -27.83 -4.37 -20.78
C ALA A 37 -26.85 -4.69 -19.63
N TYR A 38 -25.85 -3.82 -19.39
CA TYR A 38 -24.92 -3.95 -18.25
C TYR A 38 -25.38 -3.23 -16.99
N ASP A 39 -26.63 -2.77 -16.96
CA ASP A 39 -27.25 -2.23 -15.74
C ASP A 39 -27.74 -3.38 -14.83
N PHE A 40 -26.82 -3.91 -14.03
CA PHE A 40 -27.08 -5.03 -13.12
C PHE A 40 -28.13 -4.70 -12.04
N VAL A 41 -28.22 -3.43 -11.64
CA VAL A 41 -29.24 -2.88 -10.75
C VAL A 41 -29.83 -1.63 -11.40
N PRO A 42 -31.08 -1.68 -11.92
CA PRO A 42 -31.66 -0.62 -12.73
C PRO A 42 -31.51 0.78 -12.12
N GLY A 43 -30.75 1.66 -12.79
CA GLY A 43 -30.50 3.03 -12.37
C GLY A 43 -29.51 3.21 -11.21
N TYR A 44 -29.00 2.12 -10.62
CA TYR A 44 -28.11 2.13 -9.45
C TYR A 44 -26.70 1.61 -9.73
N THR A 45 -26.49 0.85 -10.80
CA THR A 45 -25.16 0.26 -11.12
C THR A 45 -24.05 1.31 -11.18
N VAL A 46 -24.34 2.49 -11.74
CA VAL A 46 -23.40 3.62 -11.81
C VAL A 46 -23.01 4.10 -10.41
N TYR A 47 -23.98 4.27 -9.52
CA TYR A 47 -23.74 4.69 -8.13
C TYR A 47 -22.94 3.64 -7.35
N ILE A 48 -23.24 2.35 -7.56
CA ILE A 48 -22.51 1.24 -6.94
C ILE A 48 -21.05 1.25 -7.41
N GLY A 49 -20.80 1.36 -8.71
CA GLY A 49 -19.43 1.44 -9.26
C GLY A 49 -18.66 2.66 -8.72
N ALA A 50 -19.31 3.82 -8.62
CA ALA A 50 -18.73 5.02 -8.05
C ALA A 50 -18.35 4.84 -6.57
N ILE A 51 -19.23 4.24 -5.76
CA ILE A 51 -18.93 3.94 -4.34
C ILE A 51 -17.73 3.00 -4.22
N VAL A 52 -17.68 1.94 -5.03
CA VAL A 52 -16.54 1.00 -5.05
C VAL A 52 -15.23 1.72 -5.40
N ALA A 53 -15.26 2.62 -6.37
CA ALA A 53 -14.08 3.41 -6.74
C ALA A 53 -13.63 4.35 -5.61
N VAL A 54 -14.56 5.00 -4.90
CA VAL A 54 -14.25 5.85 -3.74
C VAL A 54 -13.63 5.02 -2.60
N VAL A 55 -14.17 3.84 -2.31
CA VAL A 55 -13.60 2.93 -1.31
C VAL A 55 -12.18 2.49 -1.69
N GLY A 56 -11.95 2.15 -2.96
CA GLY A 56 -10.61 1.84 -3.47
C GLY A 56 -9.62 3.00 -3.30
N LEU A 57 -10.07 4.23 -3.53
CA LEU A 57 -9.26 5.44 -3.36
C LEU A 57 -8.88 5.67 -1.88
N LEU A 58 -9.79 5.38 -0.93
CA LEU A 58 -9.48 5.41 0.50
C LEU A 58 -8.39 4.40 0.87
N PHE A 59 -8.43 3.19 0.30
CA PHE A 59 -7.38 2.18 0.50
C PHE A 59 -6.02 2.65 -0.02
N ILE A 60 -5.99 3.31 -1.18
CA ILE A 60 -4.77 3.90 -1.74
C ILE A 60 -4.21 4.96 -0.79
N ILE A 61 -5.05 5.89 -0.30
CA ILE A 61 -4.64 6.93 0.64
C ILE A 61 -4.08 6.33 1.93
N MET A 62 -4.77 5.35 2.52
CA MET A 62 -4.28 4.63 3.71
C MET A 62 -2.92 3.96 3.42
N GLY A 63 -2.79 3.27 2.28
CA GLY A 63 -1.55 2.66 1.85
C GLY A 63 -0.39 3.66 1.77
N PHE A 64 -0.63 4.86 1.24
CA PHE A 64 0.35 5.95 1.19
C PHE A 64 0.72 6.51 2.57
N LEU A 65 -0.24 6.66 3.48
CA LEU A 65 0.01 7.14 4.85
C LEU A 65 0.87 6.13 5.64
N PHE A 66 0.55 4.84 5.54
CA PHE A 66 1.34 3.78 6.20
C PHE A 66 2.74 3.63 5.60
N THR A 67 2.90 3.76 4.28
CA THR A 67 4.22 3.72 3.62
C THR A 67 5.08 4.93 3.98
N LYS A 68 4.51 6.13 4.15
CA LYS A 68 5.21 7.32 4.67
C LYS A 68 5.76 7.08 6.07
N LYS A 69 4.91 6.66 7.02
CA LYS A 69 5.31 6.40 8.42
C LYS A 69 6.46 5.39 8.53
N LYS A 70 6.51 4.38 7.66
CA LYS A 70 7.62 3.40 7.62
C LYS A 70 8.91 3.96 7.02
N ARG A 71 8.83 4.93 6.10
CA ARG A 71 10.02 5.54 5.43
C ARG A 71 10.84 6.37 6.42
N ASP A 72 10.16 7.12 7.29
CA ASP A 72 10.82 7.98 8.29
C ASP A 72 11.56 7.16 9.37
N SER A 73 11.12 5.92 9.65
CA SER A 73 11.83 5.04 10.61
C SER A 73 13.14 4.45 10.06
N VAL A 74 13.30 4.39 8.74
CA VAL A 74 14.47 3.78 8.08
C VAL A 74 15.53 4.83 7.73
N LEU A 75 15.12 6.09 7.52
CA LEU A 75 16.02 7.20 7.24
C LEU A 75 16.58 7.88 8.49
N ARG A 76 16.18 7.46 9.70
CA ARG A 76 16.96 7.83 10.89
C ARG A 76 18.32 7.16 10.73
N PRO A 77 19.43 7.91 10.67
CA PRO A 77 20.74 7.31 10.78
C PRO A 77 20.70 6.49 12.07
N VAL A 78 20.97 5.19 11.96
CA VAL A 78 21.30 4.41 13.15
C VAL A 78 22.57 5.07 13.66
N ASP A 79 22.48 5.79 14.78
CA ASP A 79 23.65 6.26 15.51
C ASP A 79 24.42 5.01 15.97
N THR A 80 25.29 4.49 15.12
CA THR A 80 26.23 3.40 15.43
C THR A 80 27.40 3.87 16.28
N LYS A 81 27.27 5.03 16.95
CA LYS A 81 28.24 5.56 17.91
C LYS A 81 27.88 5.22 19.35
N LEU A 82 27.55 3.96 19.61
CA LEU A 82 27.32 3.51 20.99
C LEU A 82 27.72 2.05 21.12
N ASP A 83 29.00 1.80 20.88
CA ASP A 83 29.75 0.82 21.66
C ASP A 83 31.20 1.32 21.70
N ASP A 84 31.48 2.17 22.69
CA ASP A 84 32.82 2.32 23.28
C ASP A 84 33.22 0.99 23.94
N THR A 85 33.13 -0.13 23.23
CA THR A 85 33.71 -1.39 23.67
C THR A 85 35.20 -1.30 23.40
N PRO A 86 36.06 -1.23 24.45
CA PRO A 86 37.49 -1.25 24.25
C PRO A 86 37.88 -2.51 23.47
N PRO A 87 38.91 -2.43 22.59
CA PRO A 87 39.33 -3.57 21.80
C PRO A 87 39.71 -4.75 22.72
N PRO A 88 39.43 -6.01 22.32
CA PRO A 88 39.79 -7.17 23.11
C PRO A 88 41.30 -7.24 23.36
N PRO A 89 41.75 -7.71 24.54
CA PRO A 89 43.17 -7.77 24.88
C PRO A 89 43.94 -8.70 23.93
N PRO A 90 45.23 -8.41 23.65
CA PRO A 90 46.06 -9.27 22.79
C PRO A 90 46.21 -10.68 23.39
N PRO A 91 46.36 -11.72 22.54
CA PRO A 91 46.57 -13.09 23.01
C PRO A 91 47.83 -13.21 23.89
N PRO A 92 47.85 -14.10 24.90
CA PRO A 92 49.07 -14.44 25.62
C PRO A 92 50.06 -15.16 24.70
N ASP A 93 51.34 -14.78 24.78
CA ASP A 93 52.47 -15.41 24.08
C ASP A 93 52.66 -16.90 24.44
#